data_AF-A0A965Z7F3-F1
#
_entry.id   AF-A0A965Z7F3-F1
#
_cell.length_a   1.000
_cell.length_b   1.000
_cell.length_c   1.000
_cell.angle_alpha   90.00
_cell.angle_beta   90.00
_cell.angle_gamma   90.00
#
_symmetry.space_group_name_H-M   'P 1'
#
loop_
_entity.id
_entity.type
_entity.pdbx_description
1 polymer ?
#
loop_
_entity_poly.entity_id
_entity_poly.type
_entity_poly.pdbx_seq_one_letter_code
_entity_poly.pdbx_strand_id
1 'polypeptide(L)'
;MKTMLLLGNKVIKILGPFDENLRVEEFFLSCARFYSLTMVLVYCEQKTSRLEYIFRLIFTELMRVDVEFTTQPEVYDAYADVALWYAKQPPEHGCHIAPAGLLTTRGIHEIQPKTVDYGGITCLFPVDEADLPYDPFSSAFYLVTRYEEYLPFRADSHGRFPASESFASKHNFLHIPVVNHYALHLKALLQKKWDTFRTPETPYRFMLTFDVDAAWAYRNKGFFRTLGGLGNALLQNQFSEFTHRIRVLAGKDHDPFDTFNQIFTYQRRYKLDMTCFILLGDYSRYDKNIPWHNITFQDLIKRIGDYAALGIHPSYESWAYPERVKEEISRLSAITRRNVLKSRQHFLRLSFPTTYRTLTNLGIKEDYTMGFAADFGFRAGICSPYYFYDLEQERITGLRIFPFAFMEGTLKDYLSLSPEQAMQVIDTLILEVKKVNGTFISLWHNESLSDTGRWVGWKRVCDAMIEKGRES
;
A
#
# COMPACT_ATOMS: atom_id res chain seq x y z
N MET A 1 15.23 24.78 28.96
CA MET A 1 14.12 24.20 29.73
C MET A 1 13.27 23.34 28.81
N LYS A 2 12.97 22.09 29.18
CA LYS A 2 11.94 21.28 28.50
C LYS A 2 10.60 21.63 29.16
N THR A 3 9.74 22.35 28.47
CA THR A 3 8.41 22.70 28.98
C THR A 3 7.45 21.58 28.58
N MET A 4 6.88 20.89 29.57
CA MET A 4 5.76 19.95 29.38
C MET A 4 4.46 20.72 29.61
N LEU A 5 3.51 20.60 28.67
CA LEU A 5 2.17 21.17 28.81
C LEU A 5 1.15 20.03 28.95
N LEU A 6 0.24 20.19 29.92
CA LEU A 6 -0.91 19.32 30.15
C LEU A 6 -2.12 19.95 29.47
N LEU A 7 -2.71 19.23 28.51
CA LEU A 7 -4.00 19.56 27.90
C LEU A 7 -4.96 18.40 28.24
N GLY A 8 -5.82 18.62 29.22
CA GLY A 8 -6.63 17.55 29.83
C GLY A 8 -5.74 16.44 30.42
N ASN A 9 -6.03 15.18 30.07
CA ASN A 9 -5.28 14.00 30.54
C ASN A 9 -4.07 13.60 29.66
N LYS A 10 -3.67 14.42 28.67
CA LYS A 10 -2.53 14.11 27.80
C LYS A 10 -1.38 15.10 28.00
N VAL A 11 -0.17 14.56 28.04
CA VAL A 11 1.09 15.32 28.13
C VAL A 11 1.61 15.58 26.73
N ILE A 12 1.74 16.84 26.34
CA ILE A 12 2.32 17.24 25.05
C ILE A 12 3.76 17.72 25.27
N LYS A 13 4.67 17.21 24.44
CA LYS A 13 6.10 17.53 24.48
C LYS A 13 6.41 18.54 23.39
N ILE A 14 6.75 19.77 23.78
CA ILE A 14 7.11 20.83 22.83
C ILE A 14 8.59 20.70 22.46
N LEU A 15 8.89 20.68 21.16
CA LEU A 15 10.24 20.69 20.61
C LEU A 15 10.49 22.05 19.93
N GLY A 16 11.02 23.02 20.68
CA GLY A 16 11.41 24.34 20.15
C GLY A 16 11.66 25.37 21.26
N PRO A 17 12.40 26.47 20.99
CA PRO A 17 12.58 27.56 21.95
C PRO A 17 11.25 28.30 22.18
N PHE A 18 10.95 28.58 23.45
CA PHE A 18 9.80 29.35 23.88
C PHE A 18 10.10 30.84 23.64
N ASP A 19 9.30 31.52 22.82
CA ASP A 19 9.36 32.97 22.67
C ASP A 19 8.56 33.60 23.82
N GLU A 20 9.26 34.23 24.76
CA GLU A 20 8.67 34.86 25.95
C GLU A 20 7.73 36.04 25.60
N ASN A 21 7.74 36.51 24.34
CA ASN A 21 6.88 37.60 23.88
C ASN A 21 5.56 37.15 23.25
N LEU A 22 5.34 35.86 22.99
CA LEU A 22 4.01 35.39 22.61
C LEU A 22 3.13 35.38 23.85
N ARG A 23 2.06 36.17 23.85
CA ARG A 23 1.03 36.09 24.90
C ARG A 23 0.58 34.65 24.97
N VAL A 24 0.57 34.08 26.17
CA VAL A 24 0.17 32.68 26.42
C VAL A 24 -1.13 32.35 25.70
N GLU A 25 -2.10 33.27 25.69
CA GLU A 25 -3.36 33.16 24.93
C GLU A 25 -3.19 33.04 23.41
N GLU A 26 -2.29 33.81 22.77
CA GLU A 26 -2.01 33.70 21.33
C GLU A 26 -1.27 32.40 20.99
N PHE A 27 -0.40 31.91 21.89
CA PHE A 27 0.24 30.61 21.76
C PHE A 27 -0.77 29.46 21.93
N PHE A 28 -1.70 29.57 22.88
CA PHE A 28 -2.80 28.62 23.05
C PHE A 28 -3.78 28.67 21.88
N LEU A 29 -4.12 29.85 21.35
CA LEU A 29 -4.95 30.00 20.14
C LEU A 29 -4.23 29.47 18.90
N SER A 30 -2.92 29.66 18.79
CA SER A 30 -2.09 29.06 17.74
C SER A 30 -2.08 27.53 17.86
N CYS A 31 -1.76 26.99 19.04
CA CYS A 31 -1.75 25.54 19.28
C CYS A 31 -3.13 24.90 19.18
N ALA A 32 -4.20 25.57 19.61
CA ALA A 32 -5.59 25.13 19.45
C ALA A 32 -6.09 25.26 18.01
N ARG A 33 -5.57 26.21 17.22
CA ARG A 33 -5.77 26.23 15.75
C ARG A 33 -5.03 25.09 15.05
N PHE A 34 -3.90 24.63 15.60
CA PHE A 34 -3.15 23.47 15.09
C PHE A 34 -3.64 22.11 15.62
N TYR A 35 -4.33 22.08 16.76
CA TYR A 35 -4.80 20.86 17.46
C TYR A 35 -6.24 20.95 17.95
N SER A 36 -7.12 21.65 17.23
CA SER A 36 -8.56 21.36 17.35
C SER A 36 -8.74 19.94 16.82
N LEU A 37 -8.65 18.96 17.72
CA LEU A 37 -9.02 17.58 17.47
C LEU A 37 -10.54 17.60 17.29
N THR A 38 -10.99 17.98 16.10
CA THR A 38 -12.40 17.93 15.76
C THR A 38 -12.85 16.49 15.96
N MET A 39 -13.77 16.29 16.89
CA MET A 39 -14.29 14.99 17.25
C MET A 39 -15.65 14.82 16.60
N VAL A 40 -15.76 13.87 15.69
CA VAL A 40 -17.03 13.54 15.02
C VAL A 40 -17.76 12.52 15.87
N LEU A 41 -18.96 12.87 16.35
CA LEU A 41 -19.85 11.91 16.99
C LEU A 41 -20.68 11.18 15.93
N VAL A 42 -20.72 9.86 15.97
CA VAL A 42 -21.53 9.05 15.07
C VAL A 42 -22.63 8.35 15.85
N TYR A 43 -23.89 8.67 15.54
CA TYR A 43 -25.00 7.84 15.95
C TYR A 43 -25.14 6.65 15.00
N CYS A 44 -25.34 5.45 15.55
CA CYS A 44 -25.68 4.26 14.81
C CYS A 44 -26.61 3.35 15.62
N GLU A 45 -27.54 2.66 14.95
CA GLU A 45 -28.48 1.73 15.62
C GLU A 45 -27.76 0.56 16.31
N GLN A 46 -26.63 0.14 15.74
CA GLN A 46 -25.82 -0.94 16.28
C GLN A 46 -24.33 -0.69 16.05
N LYS A 47 -23.55 -0.79 17.12
CA LYS A 47 -22.09 -0.77 17.06
C LYS A 47 -21.55 -2.15 16.66
N THR A 48 -20.86 -2.23 15.53
CA THR A 48 -20.22 -3.46 15.03
C THR A 48 -18.74 -3.24 14.74
N SER A 49 -17.94 -4.32 14.74
CA SER A 49 -16.52 -4.26 14.37
C SER A 49 -16.29 -3.66 12.97
N ARG A 50 -17.16 -3.98 12.01
CA ARG A 50 -17.08 -3.46 10.63
C ARG A 50 -17.27 -1.95 10.59
N LEU A 51 -18.30 -1.48 11.30
CA LEU A 51 -18.63 -0.05 11.41
C LEU A 51 -17.48 0.69 12.07
N GLU A 52 -17.04 0.27 13.26
CA GLU A 52 -15.93 0.94 13.95
C GLU A 52 -14.66 1.00 13.11
N TYR A 53 -14.31 -0.11 12.44
CA TYR A 53 -13.15 -0.18 11.57
C TYR A 53 -13.21 0.83 10.42
N ILE A 54 -14.30 0.84 9.64
CA ILE A 54 -14.35 1.65 8.43
C ILE A 54 -14.50 3.15 8.72
N PHE A 55 -15.25 3.48 9.76
CA PHE A 55 -15.36 4.86 10.23
C PHE A 55 -14.01 5.39 10.71
N ARG A 56 -13.23 4.58 11.46
CA ARG A 56 -11.87 4.97 11.87
C ARG A 56 -10.90 5.08 10.68
N LEU A 57 -11.02 4.21 9.67
CA LEU A 57 -10.24 4.37 8.45
C LEU A 57 -10.54 5.73 7.77
N ILE A 58 -11.82 6.07 7.59
CA ILE A 58 -12.19 7.31 6.91
C ILE A 58 -11.85 8.54 7.77
N PHE A 59 -12.32 8.62 9.01
CA PHE A 59 -12.16 9.80 9.85
C PHE A 59 -10.73 9.92 10.40
N THR A 60 -10.22 8.88 11.04
CA THR A 60 -8.94 8.95 11.76
C THR A 60 -7.73 8.79 10.84
N GLU A 61 -7.77 7.87 9.88
CA GLU A 61 -6.62 7.61 9.01
C GLU A 61 -6.59 8.53 7.77
N LEU A 62 -7.72 8.76 7.10
CA LEU A 62 -7.76 9.60 5.90
C LEU A 62 -7.99 11.08 6.20
N MET A 63 -8.91 11.43 7.09
CA MET A 63 -9.22 12.84 7.41
C MET A 63 -8.43 13.40 8.62
N ARG A 64 -7.75 12.55 9.40
CA ARG A 64 -7.01 12.94 10.62
C ARG A 64 -7.89 13.64 11.67
N VAL A 65 -9.13 13.16 11.83
CA VAL A 65 -10.06 13.60 12.87
C VAL A 65 -10.49 12.41 13.74
N ASP A 66 -10.78 12.69 15.01
CA ASP A 66 -11.21 11.65 15.95
C ASP A 66 -12.69 11.32 15.73
N VAL A 67 -13.07 10.08 16.00
CA VAL A 67 -14.44 9.59 15.86
C VAL A 67 -14.87 8.81 17.10
N GLU A 68 -16.06 9.14 17.59
CA GLU A 68 -16.75 8.46 18.69
C GLU A 68 -18.12 7.95 18.22
N PHE A 69 -18.67 6.97 18.95
CA PHE A 69 -19.91 6.31 18.57
C PHE A 69 -20.90 6.30 19.72
N THR A 70 -22.17 6.55 19.41
CA THR A 70 -23.29 6.41 20.33
C THR A 70 -24.40 5.58 19.68
N THR A 71 -25.15 4.85 20.50
CA THR A 71 -26.39 4.16 20.11
C THR A 71 -27.62 4.82 20.74
N GLN A 72 -27.44 5.94 21.43
CA GLN A 72 -28.49 6.70 22.11
C GLN A 72 -28.80 7.95 21.28
N PRO A 73 -30.00 8.07 20.67
CA PRO A 73 -30.42 9.25 19.94
C PRO A 73 -30.27 10.55 20.74
N GLU A 74 -30.57 10.48 22.03
CA GLU A 74 -30.56 11.64 22.94
C GLU A 74 -29.14 12.22 23.09
N VAL A 75 -28.11 11.38 22.96
CA VAL A 75 -26.70 11.81 22.97
C VAL A 75 -26.34 12.54 21.68
N TYR A 76 -26.89 12.13 20.53
CA TYR A 76 -26.72 12.83 19.26
C TYR A 76 -27.43 14.18 19.27
N ASP A 77 -28.69 14.21 19.72
CA ASP A 77 -29.50 15.43 19.75
C ASP A 77 -28.91 16.49 20.69
N ALA A 78 -28.27 16.07 21.77
CA ALA A 78 -27.59 16.95 22.71
C ALA A 78 -26.17 17.38 22.28
N TYR A 79 -25.63 16.81 21.19
CA TYR A 79 -24.26 17.08 20.77
C TYR A 79 -24.16 18.36 19.93
N ALA A 80 -23.43 19.35 20.44
CA ALA A 80 -23.37 20.68 19.84
C ALA A 80 -22.36 20.83 18.68
N ASP A 81 -21.51 19.83 18.46
CA ASP A 81 -20.43 19.86 17.46
C ASP A 81 -20.76 18.94 16.26
N VAL A 82 -19.77 18.62 15.43
CA VAL A 82 -19.95 17.82 14.23
C VAL A 82 -20.44 16.41 14.58
N ALA A 83 -21.62 16.06 14.09
CA ALA A 83 -22.23 14.75 14.29
C ALA A 83 -22.75 14.16 12.98
N LEU A 84 -22.75 12.83 12.90
CA LEU A 84 -23.26 12.08 11.75
C LEU A 84 -24.24 11.02 12.24
N TRP A 85 -25.43 11.02 11.66
CA TRP A 85 -26.48 10.04 11.89
C TRP A 85 -26.39 8.93 10.83
N TYR A 86 -25.97 7.73 11.25
CA TYR A 86 -25.86 6.55 10.39
C TYR A 86 -26.94 5.52 10.74
N ALA A 87 -28.14 5.70 10.21
CA ALA A 87 -29.30 4.84 10.42
C ALA A 87 -30.27 4.90 9.24
N LYS A 88 -31.20 3.93 9.16
CA LYS A 88 -32.16 3.87 8.04
C LYS A 88 -33.09 5.08 7.98
N GLN A 89 -33.60 5.50 9.13
CA GLN A 89 -34.49 6.66 9.22
C GLN A 89 -33.66 7.93 9.43
N PRO A 90 -33.98 9.05 8.76
CA PRO A 90 -33.29 10.32 8.96
C PRO A 90 -33.53 10.88 10.37
N PRO A 91 -32.60 11.66 10.92
CA PRO A 91 -32.84 12.47 12.12
C PRO A 91 -33.74 13.67 11.78
N GLU A 92 -34.30 14.32 12.80
CA GLU A 92 -35.01 15.59 12.60
C GLU A 92 -34.07 16.66 12.02
N HIS A 93 -32.81 16.70 12.48
CA HIS A 93 -31.79 17.66 12.09
C HIS A 93 -30.39 17.05 11.97
N GLY A 94 -29.51 17.69 11.20
CA GLY A 94 -28.08 17.35 11.13
C GLY A 94 -27.65 16.67 9.83
N CYS A 95 -26.68 15.74 9.92
CA CYS A 95 -26.11 15.04 8.78
C CYS A 95 -26.52 13.57 8.78
N HIS A 96 -27.17 13.11 7.72
CA HIS A 96 -27.70 11.76 7.60
C HIS A 96 -27.04 11.00 6.46
N ILE A 97 -26.51 9.82 6.81
CA ILE A 97 -26.07 8.82 5.84
C ILE A 97 -26.89 7.55 6.07
N ALA A 98 -27.65 7.13 5.05
CA ALA A 98 -28.41 5.89 5.13
C ALA A 98 -27.47 4.67 4.98
N PRO A 99 -27.59 3.64 5.84
CA PRO A 99 -26.79 2.43 5.75
C PRO A 99 -27.31 1.49 4.66
N ALA A 100 -26.42 1.00 3.80
CA ALA A 100 -26.74 -0.05 2.85
C ALA A 100 -26.86 -1.45 3.49
N GLY A 101 -26.53 -1.57 4.77
CA GLY A 101 -26.68 -2.78 5.58
C GLY A 101 -25.45 -3.69 5.65
N LEU A 102 -24.43 -3.49 4.82
CA LEU A 102 -23.22 -4.34 4.83
C LEU A 102 -22.52 -4.34 6.20
N LEU A 103 -22.48 -3.20 6.88
CA LEU A 103 -21.73 -3.03 8.14
C LEU A 103 -22.41 -3.68 9.35
N THR A 104 -23.70 -4.04 9.26
CA THR A 104 -24.44 -4.71 10.35
C THR A 104 -24.61 -6.21 10.12
N THR A 105 -24.28 -6.70 8.93
CA THR A 105 -24.28 -8.14 8.62
C THR A 105 -23.06 -8.85 9.20
N ARG A 106 -23.23 -10.15 9.50
CA ARG A 106 -22.14 -11.06 9.86
C ARG A 106 -21.92 -12.09 8.76
N GLY A 107 -20.70 -12.59 8.69
CA GLY A 107 -20.32 -13.60 7.70
C GLY A 107 -20.10 -13.01 6.31
N ILE A 108 -19.76 -13.89 5.38
CA ILE A 108 -19.36 -13.53 4.03
C ILE A 108 -20.31 -14.22 3.07
N HIS A 109 -21.09 -13.42 2.36
CA HIS A 109 -22.11 -13.86 1.40
C HIS A 109 -21.87 -13.14 0.08
N GLU A 110 -22.32 -13.72 -1.03
CA GLU A 110 -22.21 -13.05 -2.33
C GLU A 110 -23.01 -11.75 -2.35
N ILE A 111 -22.36 -10.67 -2.79
CA ILE A 111 -22.96 -9.35 -2.93
C ILE A 111 -22.52 -8.77 -4.26
N GLN A 112 -23.49 -8.33 -5.06
CA GLN A 112 -23.26 -7.57 -6.28
C GLN A 112 -23.75 -6.13 -6.06
N PRO A 113 -22.89 -5.24 -5.53
CA PRO A 113 -23.31 -3.88 -5.25
C PRO A 113 -23.69 -3.17 -6.55
N LYS A 114 -24.82 -2.45 -6.54
CA LYS A 114 -25.12 -1.47 -7.58
C LYS A 114 -24.16 -0.30 -7.48
N THR A 115 -24.04 0.45 -8.57
CA THR A 115 -23.21 1.66 -8.64
C THR A 115 -24.03 2.90 -8.91
N VAL A 116 -23.50 4.04 -8.48
CA VAL A 116 -23.98 5.39 -8.81
C VAL A 116 -22.77 6.30 -9.05
N ASP A 117 -22.86 7.23 -9.98
CA ASP A 117 -21.84 8.27 -10.13
C ASP A 117 -22.12 9.41 -9.16
N TYR A 118 -21.09 9.84 -8.43
CA TYR A 118 -21.15 11.06 -7.65
C TYR A 118 -19.83 11.84 -7.81
N GLY A 119 -19.91 13.00 -8.45
CA GLY A 119 -18.74 13.83 -8.71
C GLY A 119 -17.73 13.21 -9.68
N GLY A 120 -18.19 12.36 -10.62
CA GLY A 120 -17.32 11.64 -11.56
C GLY A 120 -16.60 10.44 -10.94
N ILE A 121 -16.99 10.02 -9.73
CA ILE A 121 -16.44 8.88 -9.02
C ILE A 121 -17.51 7.79 -8.91
N THR A 122 -17.16 6.58 -9.35
CA THR A 122 -18.00 5.40 -9.16
C THR A 122 -18.13 5.06 -7.68
N CYS A 123 -19.36 5.15 -7.18
CA CYS A 123 -19.72 4.85 -5.80
C CYS A 123 -20.53 3.57 -5.75
N LEU A 124 -20.29 2.73 -4.74
CA LEU A 124 -21.03 1.47 -4.54
C LEU A 124 -22.20 1.70 -3.59
N PHE A 125 -23.13 0.75 -3.52
CA PHE A 125 -24.22 0.76 -2.54
C PHE A 125 -25.04 2.07 -2.55
N PRO A 126 -25.72 2.39 -3.66
CA PRO A 126 -26.62 3.54 -3.71
C PRO A 126 -27.72 3.42 -2.65
N VAL A 127 -28.08 4.55 -2.07
CA VAL A 127 -29.15 4.66 -1.06
C VAL A 127 -30.02 5.87 -1.39
N ASP A 128 -31.28 5.78 -1.01
CA ASP A 128 -32.24 6.88 -1.13
C ASP A 128 -32.35 7.63 0.20
N GLU A 129 -32.92 8.85 0.16
CA GLU A 129 -33.26 9.64 1.36
C GLU A 129 -32.09 9.91 2.32
N ALA A 130 -30.90 10.24 1.79
CA ALA A 130 -29.71 10.59 2.57
C ALA A 130 -28.96 11.80 1.97
N ASP A 131 -28.04 12.40 2.74
CA ASP A 131 -27.24 13.54 2.27
C ASP A 131 -26.21 13.18 1.19
N LEU A 132 -25.86 11.89 1.06
CA LEU A 132 -25.13 11.33 -0.07
C LEU A 132 -26.00 10.27 -0.77
N PRO A 133 -25.93 10.15 -2.12
CA PRO A 133 -26.74 9.19 -2.87
C PRO A 133 -26.24 7.74 -2.75
N TYR A 134 -25.33 7.47 -1.81
CA TYR A 134 -24.71 6.18 -1.60
C TYR A 134 -24.18 6.06 -0.16
N ASP A 135 -23.90 4.84 0.27
CA ASP A 135 -23.25 4.57 1.56
C ASP A 135 -21.72 4.56 1.38
N PRO A 136 -20.99 5.65 1.73
CA PRO A 136 -19.53 5.71 1.60
C PRO A 136 -18.80 4.73 2.50
N PHE A 137 -19.41 4.34 3.63
CA PHE A 137 -18.80 3.43 4.58
C PHE A 137 -18.91 1.98 4.10
N SER A 138 -20.09 1.54 3.63
CA SER A 138 -20.23 0.22 3.01
C SER A 138 -19.39 0.09 1.74
N SER A 139 -19.33 1.15 0.91
CA SER A 139 -18.50 1.20 -0.30
C SER A 139 -17.02 1.02 0.01
N ALA A 140 -16.50 1.81 0.95
CA ALA A 140 -15.11 1.72 1.36
C ALA A 140 -14.82 0.36 1.99
N PHE A 141 -15.67 -0.14 2.88
CA PHE A 141 -15.48 -1.41 3.57
C PHE A 141 -15.37 -2.58 2.57
N TYR A 142 -16.29 -2.68 1.60
CA TYR A 142 -16.25 -3.72 0.58
C TYR A 142 -14.92 -3.76 -0.18
N LEU A 143 -14.42 -2.59 -0.57
CA LEU A 143 -13.18 -2.47 -1.35
C LEU A 143 -11.93 -2.72 -0.51
N VAL A 144 -11.78 -2.11 0.67
CA VAL A 144 -10.53 -2.20 1.46
C VAL A 144 -10.35 -3.56 2.13
N THR A 145 -11.45 -4.23 2.45
CA THR A 145 -11.40 -5.60 3.01
C THR A 145 -11.19 -6.66 1.93
N ARG A 146 -11.21 -6.26 0.65
CA ARG A 146 -11.20 -7.17 -0.50
C ARG A 146 -12.29 -8.23 -0.37
N TYR A 147 -13.50 -7.80 -0.01
CA TYR A 147 -14.63 -8.67 0.30
C TYR A 147 -14.88 -9.71 -0.81
N GLU A 148 -14.75 -9.31 -2.07
CA GLU A 148 -14.87 -10.19 -3.25
C GLU A 148 -13.84 -11.34 -3.30
N GLU A 149 -12.68 -11.21 -2.66
CA GLU A 149 -11.61 -12.22 -2.68
C GLU A 149 -11.80 -13.31 -1.62
N TYR A 150 -12.76 -13.13 -0.70
CA TYR A 150 -13.20 -14.19 0.21
C TYR A 150 -14.27 -15.09 -0.42
N LEU A 151 -14.86 -14.67 -1.53
CA LEU A 151 -15.84 -15.44 -2.29
C LEU A 151 -15.12 -16.29 -3.36
N PRO A 152 -15.77 -17.34 -3.90
CA PRO A 152 -15.20 -18.10 -5.00
C PRO A 152 -14.90 -17.22 -6.22
N PHE A 153 -13.68 -17.34 -6.77
CA PHE A 153 -13.26 -16.63 -7.98
C PHE A 153 -12.44 -17.54 -8.89
N ARG A 154 -12.33 -17.14 -10.17
CA ARG A 154 -11.43 -17.81 -11.11
C ARG A 154 -10.02 -17.25 -10.95
N ALA A 155 -9.15 -18.02 -10.31
CA ALA A 155 -7.76 -17.63 -10.13
C ALA A 155 -6.97 -17.65 -11.46
N ASP A 156 -5.90 -16.86 -11.52
CA ASP A 156 -4.93 -16.94 -12.60
C ASP A 156 -4.02 -18.17 -12.51
N SER A 157 -3.07 -18.31 -13.44
CA SER A 157 -2.11 -19.43 -13.48
C SER A 157 -1.20 -19.55 -12.25
N HIS A 158 -1.14 -18.53 -11.40
CA HIS A 158 -0.38 -18.51 -10.16
C HIS A 158 -1.28 -18.62 -8.92
N GLY A 159 -2.58 -18.85 -9.08
CA GLY A 159 -3.54 -18.93 -7.99
C GLY A 159 -3.88 -17.57 -7.38
N ARG A 160 -3.67 -16.47 -8.11
CA ARG A 160 -3.95 -15.09 -7.64
C ARG A 160 -5.32 -14.65 -8.11
N PHE A 161 -5.89 -13.67 -7.40
CA PHE A 161 -7.08 -12.95 -7.85
C PHE A 161 -6.72 -12.01 -9.02
N PRO A 162 -7.22 -12.25 -10.25
CA PRO A 162 -6.86 -11.43 -11.40
C PRO A 162 -7.64 -10.11 -11.43
N ALA A 163 -7.03 -9.05 -11.99
CA ALA A 163 -7.66 -7.74 -12.11
C ALA A 163 -9.00 -7.79 -12.86
N SER A 164 -9.07 -8.59 -13.95
CA SER A 164 -10.28 -8.77 -14.76
C SER A 164 -11.49 -9.34 -14.01
N GLU A 165 -11.26 -10.04 -12.90
CA GLU A 165 -12.34 -10.54 -12.05
C GLU A 165 -12.83 -9.50 -11.04
N SER A 166 -12.04 -8.46 -10.77
CA SER A 166 -12.39 -7.43 -9.79
C SER A 166 -13.60 -6.61 -10.21
N PHE A 167 -14.41 -6.25 -9.22
CA PHE A 167 -15.51 -5.30 -9.39
C PHE A 167 -15.02 -3.98 -10.00
N ALA A 168 -13.85 -3.51 -9.58
CA ALA A 168 -13.24 -2.27 -10.05
C ALA A 168 -12.88 -2.29 -11.54
N SER A 169 -12.39 -3.43 -12.06
CA SER A 169 -12.11 -3.60 -13.49
C SER A 169 -13.40 -3.64 -14.30
N LYS A 170 -14.38 -4.41 -13.82
CA LYS A 170 -15.71 -4.57 -14.46
C LYS A 170 -16.47 -3.24 -14.58
N HIS A 171 -16.16 -2.26 -13.73
CA HIS A 171 -16.76 -0.92 -13.74
C HIS A 171 -15.76 0.20 -14.10
N ASN A 172 -14.59 -0.15 -14.65
CA ASN A 172 -13.60 0.79 -15.20
C ASN A 172 -13.10 1.88 -14.24
N PHE A 173 -12.88 1.56 -12.96
CA PHE A 173 -12.34 2.52 -11.98
C PHE A 173 -11.04 2.06 -11.28
N LEU A 174 -10.39 1.00 -11.79
CA LEU A 174 -9.12 0.48 -11.25
C LEU A 174 -8.07 1.56 -10.99
N HIS A 175 -7.97 2.54 -11.88
CA HIS A 175 -6.95 3.58 -11.87
C HIS A 175 -7.31 4.78 -10.97
N ILE A 176 -8.43 4.74 -10.26
CA ILE A 176 -8.92 5.81 -9.38
C ILE A 176 -8.93 5.31 -7.93
N PRO A 177 -8.32 6.03 -6.97
CA PRO A 177 -8.37 5.67 -5.56
C PRO A 177 -9.72 6.08 -4.94
N VAL A 178 -10.81 5.45 -5.39
CA VAL A 178 -12.20 5.82 -5.07
C VAL A 178 -12.49 5.91 -3.57
N VAL A 179 -11.85 5.09 -2.73
CA VAL A 179 -12.02 5.15 -1.26
C VAL A 179 -11.48 6.45 -0.69
N ASN A 180 -10.37 6.96 -1.22
CA ASN A 180 -9.86 8.27 -0.85
C ASN A 180 -10.85 9.38 -1.28
N HIS A 181 -11.47 9.25 -2.45
CA HIS A 181 -12.51 10.18 -2.89
C HIS A 181 -13.77 10.12 -2.02
N TYR A 182 -14.18 8.94 -1.52
CA TYR A 182 -15.31 8.83 -0.58
C TYR A 182 -15.05 9.62 0.70
N ALA A 183 -13.81 9.62 1.20
CA ALA A 183 -13.42 10.48 2.31
C ALA A 183 -13.49 11.97 1.94
N LEU A 184 -13.13 12.36 0.72
CA LEU A 184 -13.29 13.75 0.26
C LEU A 184 -14.76 14.16 0.13
N HIS A 185 -15.64 13.27 -0.35
CA HIS A 185 -17.08 13.53 -0.42
C HIS A 185 -17.66 13.78 0.96
N LEU A 186 -17.35 12.92 1.94
CA LEU A 186 -17.76 13.09 3.32
C LEU A 186 -17.19 14.37 3.93
N LYS A 187 -15.90 14.67 3.69
CA LYS A 187 -15.28 15.91 4.17
C LYS A 187 -16.00 17.13 3.62
N ALA A 188 -16.28 17.18 2.33
CA ALA A 188 -17.00 18.28 1.69
C ALA A 188 -18.42 18.44 2.25
N LEU A 189 -19.13 17.33 2.46
CA LEU A 189 -20.46 17.33 3.08
C LEU A 189 -20.43 17.92 4.50
N LEU A 190 -19.51 17.47 5.34
CA LEU A 190 -19.39 17.96 6.72
C LEU A 190 -18.97 19.43 6.75
N GLN A 191 -18.05 19.86 5.88
CA GLN A 191 -17.66 21.28 5.76
C GLN A 191 -18.81 22.18 5.31
N LYS A 192 -19.74 21.65 4.51
CA LYS A 192 -20.94 22.39 4.09
C LYS A 192 -21.97 22.54 5.21
N LYS A 193 -22.06 21.57 6.12
CA LYS A 193 -23.02 21.59 7.25
C LYS A 193 -22.46 22.31 8.48
N TRP A 194 -21.15 22.27 8.68
CA TRP A 194 -20.47 22.91 9.79
C TRP A 194 -19.30 23.76 9.29
N ASP A 195 -19.50 25.08 9.27
CA ASP A 195 -18.47 26.05 8.89
C ASP A 195 -17.23 26.00 9.78
N THR A 196 -17.33 25.40 10.97
CA THR A 196 -16.22 25.17 11.91
C THR A 196 -15.44 23.89 11.63
N PHE A 197 -15.97 22.95 10.84
CA PHE A 197 -15.31 21.68 10.57
C PHE A 197 -14.02 21.89 9.77
N ARG A 198 -12.90 21.53 10.38
CA ARG A 198 -11.56 21.57 9.77
C ARG A 198 -10.89 20.22 9.97
N THR A 199 -10.16 19.81 8.94
CA THR A 199 -9.31 18.62 8.96
C THR A 199 -7.86 19.06 8.79
N PRO A 200 -6.89 18.45 9.48
CA PRO A 200 -5.48 18.64 9.15
C PRO A 200 -5.21 18.35 7.67
N GLU A 201 -4.26 19.07 7.06
CA GLU A 201 -3.77 18.72 5.74
C GLU A 201 -2.94 17.44 5.82
N THR A 202 -3.24 16.47 4.97
CA THR A 202 -2.40 15.29 4.76
C THR A 202 -1.51 15.56 3.55
N PRO A 203 -0.17 15.52 3.67
CA PRO A 203 0.69 15.73 2.51
C PRO A 203 0.70 14.49 1.63
N TYR A 204 0.73 14.71 0.32
CA TYR A 204 1.08 13.67 -0.65
C TYR A 204 2.42 13.01 -0.30
N ARG A 205 2.52 11.70 -0.50
CA ARG A 205 3.75 10.93 -0.26
C ARG A 205 4.16 10.15 -1.50
N PHE A 206 5.46 10.15 -1.79
CA PHE A 206 6.06 9.34 -2.84
C PHE A 206 6.96 8.26 -2.22
N MET A 207 6.75 7.01 -2.61
CA MET A 207 7.53 5.86 -2.14
C MET A 207 7.99 5.00 -3.32
N LEU A 208 9.28 4.67 -3.29
CA LEU A 208 9.93 3.82 -4.29
C LEU A 208 10.30 2.49 -3.66
N THR A 209 9.83 1.39 -4.24
CA THR A 209 10.13 0.06 -3.71
C THR A 209 10.80 -0.83 -4.74
N PHE A 210 11.72 -1.69 -4.27
CA PHE A 210 12.43 -2.64 -5.10
C PHE A 210 12.29 -4.08 -4.61
N ASP A 211 11.99 -5.01 -5.50
CA ASP A 211 12.07 -6.44 -5.25
C ASP A 211 13.39 -6.96 -5.80
N VAL A 212 14.15 -7.68 -4.96
CA VAL A 212 15.46 -8.24 -5.31
C VAL A 212 15.33 -9.75 -5.45
N ASP A 213 14.79 -10.18 -6.60
CA ASP A 213 14.62 -11.60 -6.95
C ASP A 213 15.97 -12.26 -7.26
N ALA A 214 16.84 -11.52 -7.94
CA ALA A 214 18.19 -11.94 -8.25
C ALA A 214 19.13 -10.73 -8.25
N ALA A 215 20.09 -10.74 -7.31
CA ALA A 215 21.12 -9.70 -7.23
C ALA A 215 22.09 -9.71 -8.43
N TRP A 216 22.30 -10.86 -9.06
CA TRP A 216 23.20 -11.02 -10.20
C TRP A 216 22.61 -11.98 -11.24
N ALA A 217 22.82 -11.67 -12.52
CA ALA A 217 22.46 -12.54 -13.63
C ALA A 217 23.43 -13.71 -13.75
N TYR A 218 24.73 -13.50 -13.49
CA TYR A 218 25.78 -14.50 -13.69
C TYR A 218 26.69 -14.65 -12.48
N ARG A 219 27.15 -13.54 -11.89
CA ARG A 219 28.11 -13.55 -10.78
C ARG A 219 27.51 -14.20 -9.54
N ASN A 220 28.39 -14.71 -8.67
CA ASN A 220 28.04 -15.29 -7.37
C ASN A 220 27.07 -16.48 -7.42
N LYS A 221 26.78 -17.02 -8.61
CA LYS A 221 26.04 -18.27 -8.80
C LYS A 221 26.98 -19.46 -8.65
N GLY A 222 26.49 -20.55 -8.04
CA GLY A 222 27.28 -21.76 -7.83
C GLY A 222 27.75 -22.41 -9.14
N PHE A 223 28.86 -23.14 -9.08
CA PHE A 223 29.56 -23.71 -10.24
C PHE A 223 28.63 -24.46 -11.22
N PHE A 224 27.78 -25.36 -10.72
CA PHE A 224 26.85 -26.13 -11.54
C PHE A 224 25.82 -25.26 -12.28
N ARG A 225 25.36 -24.16 -11.67
CA ARG A 225 24.43 -23.22 -12.34
C ARG A 225 25.11 -22.46 -13.46
N THR A 226 26.37 -22.09 -13.25
CA THR A 226 27.18 -21.43 -14.27
C THR A 226 27.40 -22.34 -15.47
N LEU A 227 27.82 -23.59 -15.24
CA LEU A 227 27.97 -24.60 -16.30
C LEU A 227 26.65 -24.90 -17.01
N GLY A 228 25.57 -25.13 -16.27
CA GLY A 228 24.26 -25.43 -16.84
C GLY A 228 23.74 -24.30 -17.73
N GLY A 229 23.92 -23.04 -17.33
CA GLY A 229 23.51 -21.92 -18.16
C GLY A 229 24.41 -21.68 -19.38
N LEU A 230 25.72 -21.92 -19.29
CA LEU A 230 26.62 -21.92 -20.45
C LEU A 230 26.23 -23.03 -21.45
N GLY A 231 25.96 -24.25 -20.95
CA GLY A 231 25.51 -25.37 -21.76
C GLY A 231 24.17 -25.10 -22.44
N ASN A 232 23.19 -24.55 -21.70
CA ASN A 232 21.90 -24.19 -22.26
C ASN A 232 22.01 -23.10 -23.34
N ALA A 233 22.85 -22.08 -23.16
CA ALA A 233 23.08 -21.04 -24.15
C ALA A 233 23.66 -21.60 -25.46
N LEU A 234 24.61 -22.54 -25.36
CA LEU A 234 25.17 -23.25 -26.52
C LEU A 234 24.10 -24.12 -27.21
N LEU A 235 23.33 -24.89 -26.44
CA LEU A 235 22.27 -25.75 -26.99
C LEU A 235 21.15 -24.95 -27.69
N GLN A 236 20.86 -23.74 -27.21
CA GLN A 236 19.87 -22.84 -27.80
C GLN A 236 20.46 -21.89 -28.87
N ASN A 237 21.72 -22.09 -29.28
CA ASN A 237 22.44 -21.24 -30.25
C ASN A 237 22.49 -19.75 -29.87
N GLN A 238 22.44 -19.43 -28.57
CA GLN A 238 22.50 -18.06 -28.03
C GLN A 238 23.95 -17.62 -27.79
N PHE A 239 24.77 -17.59 -28.84
CA PHE A 239 26.20 -17.29 -28.74
C PHE A 239 26.51 -15.90 -28.14
N SER A 240 25.65 -14.91 -28.37
CA SER A 240 25.75 -13.59 -27.75
C SER A 240 25.64 -13.66 -26.22
N GLU A 241 24.66 -14.42 -25.71
CA GLU A 241 24.47 -14.62 -24.25
C GLU A 241 25.64 -15.39 -23.65
N PHE A 242 26.10 -16.44 -24.33
CA PHE A 242 27.25 -17.24 -23.91
C PHE A 242 28.51 -16.38 -23.77
N THR A 243 28.85 -15.60 -24.80
CA THR A 243 30.05 -14.75 -24.79
C THR A 243 29.96 -13.64 -23.75
N HIS A 244 28.80 -12.99 -23.61
CA HIS A 244 28.54 -11.99 -22.58
C HIS A 244 28.72 -12.57 -21.17
N ARG A 245 28.12 -13.73 -20.89
CA ARG A 245 28.26 -14.44 -19.61
C ARG A 245 29.72 -14.74 -19.28
N ILE A 246 30.51 -15.23 -20.24
CA ILE A 246 31.95 -15.49 -20.04
C ILE A 246 32.70 -14.18 -19.72
N ARG A 247 32.41 -13.09 -20.44
CA ARG A 247 33.05 -11.78 -20.19
C ARG A 247 32.73 -11.25 -18.79
N VAL A 248 31.48 -11.36 -18.34
CA VAL A 248 31.08 -10.97 -16.98
C VAL A 248 31.79 -11.81 -15.92
N LEU A 249 31.84 -13.13 -16.10
CA LEU A 249 32.51 -14.03 -15.16
C LEU A 249 34.03 -13.83 -15.13
N ALA A 250 34.64 -13.44 -16.25
CA ALA A 250 36.04 -13.04 -16.34
C ALA A 250 36.32 -11.61 -15.82
N GLY A 251 35.30 -10.89 -15.34
CA GLY A 251 35.42 -9.52 -14.85
C GLY A 251 35.66 -8.46 -15.92
N LYS A 252 35.46 -8.80 -17.20
CA LYS A 252 35.62 -7.87 -18.34
C LYS A 252 34.39 -7.00 -18.56
N ASP A 253 33.22 -7.52 -18.21
CA ASP A 253 31.93 -6.83 -18.30
C ASP A 253 31.23 -6.76 -16.94
N HIS A 254 30.34 -5.79 -16.81
CA HIS A 254 29.50 -5.63 -15.63
C HIS A 254 28.34 -6.62 -15.65
N ASP A 255 27.95 -7.15 -14.49
CA ASP A 255 26.78 -8.04 -14.40
C ASP A 255 25.49 -7.21 -14.59
N PRO A 256 24.60 -7.58 -15.53
CA PRO A 256 23.46 -6.74 -15.87
C PRO A 256 22.49 -6.54 -14.71
N PHE A 257 22.42 -7.44 -13.72
CA PHE A 257 21.50 -7.28 -12.60
C PHE A 257 22.10 -6.50 -11.41
N ASP A 258 23.40 -6.21 -11.44
CA ASP A 258 24.12 -5.50 -10.36
C ASP A 258 23.87 -3.98 -10.42
N THR A 259 22.62 -3.56 -10.38
CA THR A 259 22.21 -2.16 -10.56
C THR A 259 22.16 -1.37 -9.25
N PHE A 260 22.64 -1.95 -8.15
CA PHE A 260 22.51 -1.38 -6.80
C PHE A 260 23.20 -0.02 -6.65
N ASN A 261 24.28 0.24 -7.40
CA ASN A 261 24.90 1.56 -7.42
C ASN A 261 23.95 2.66 -7.91
N GLN A 262 23.05 2.33 -8.85
CA GLN A 262 22.00 3.25 -9.31
C GLN A 262 20.96 3.48 -8.22
N ILE A 263 20.49 2.41 -7.55
CA ILE A 263 19.56 2.49 -6.41
C ILE A 263 20.14 3.39 -5.30
N PHE A 264 21.41 3.20 -4.93
CA PHE A 264 22.07 4.05 -3.93
C PHE A 264 22.23 5.50 -4.40
N THR A 265 22.38 5.72 -5.71
CA THR A 265 22.44 7.06 -6.29
C THR A 265 21.10 7.77 -6.18
N TYR A 266 19.99 7.09 -6.46
CA TYR A 266 18.65 7.64 -6.21
C TYR A 266 18.49 8.06 -4.75
N GLN A 267 18.89 7.19 -3.82
CA GLN A 267 18.77 7.51 -2.41
C GLN A 267 19.61 8.71 -1.99
N ARG A 268 20.88 8.78 -2.40
CA ARG A 268 21.77 9.91 -2.05
C ARG A 268 21.28 11.22 -2.65
N ARG A 269 20.78 11.18 -3.89
CA ARG A 269 20.36 12.38 -4.62
C ARG A 269 19.02 12.92 -4.13
N TYR A 270 18.03 12.05 -3.92
CA TYR A 270 16.65 12.47 -3.69
C TYR A 270 16.13 12.19 -2.28
N LYS A 271 16.85 11.40 -1.46
CA LYS A 271 16.46 11.03 -0.08
C LYS A 271 15.04 10.45 -0.01
N LEU A 272 14.77 9.46 -0.86
CA LEU A 272 13.44 8.89 -1.04
C LEU A 272 13.02 8.04 0.17
N ASP A 273 11.71 7.91 0.36
CA ASP A 273 11.13 6.80 1.14
C ASP A 273 11.31 5.52 0.29
N MET A 274 12.36 4.77 0.61
CA MET A 274 12.81 3.62 -0.18
C MET A 274 12.78 2.33 0.64
N THR A 275 12.16 1.29 0.09
CA THR A 275 12.14 -0.05 0.70
C THR A 275 12.56 -1.11 -0.33
N CYS A 276 13.47 -2.01 0.06
CA CYS A 276 13.88 -3.15 -0.74
C CYS A 276 13.42 -4.47 -0.09
N PHE A 277 12.77 -5.34 -0.86
CA PHE A 277 12.34 -6.67 -0.44
C PHE A 277 13.33 -7.72 -0.97
N ILE A 278 13.87 -8.53 -0.06
CA ILE A 278 14.96 -9.46 -0.38
C ILE A 278 14.44 -10.90 -0.43
N LEU A 279 14.62 -11.58 -1.55
CA LEU A 279 14.27 -12.99 -1.71
C LEU A 279 15.35 -13.89 -1.10
N LEU A 280 15.00 -14.57 0.00
CA LEU A 280 15.90 -15.50 0.71
C LEU A 280 15.36 -16.92 0.79
N GLY A 281 14.40 -17.27 -0.07
CA GLY A 281 13.95 -18.65 -0.25
C GLY A 281 15.04 -19.56 -0.80
N ASP A 282 14.77 -20.87 -0.75
CA ASP A 282 15.62 -21.85 -1.40
C ASP A 282 15.37 -21.88 -2.91
N TYR A 283 16.39 -22.29 -3.66
CA TYR A 283 16.32 -22.34 -5.11
C TYR A 283 15.22 -23.29 -5.59
N SER A 284 14.28 -22.78 -6.38
CA SER A 284 13.10 -23.51 -6.86
C SER A 284 12.86 -23.25 -8.35
N ARG A 285 11.70 -23.67 -8.87
CA ARG A 285 11.28 -23.35 -10.25
C ARG A 285 11.13 -21.84 -10.46
N TYR A 286 10.55 -21.13 -9.49
CA TYR A 286 10.24 -19.71 -9.58
C TYR A 286 11.24 -18.84 -8.81
N ASP A 287 11.90 -19.39 -7.79
CA ASP A 287 12.89 -18.68 -6.98
C ASP A 287 14.30 -19.00 -7.48
N LYS A 288 14.93 -18.03 -8.16
CA LYS A 288 16.25 -18.19 -8.79
C LYS A 288 17.36 -17.42 -8.07
N ASN A 289 17.11 -16.98 -6.85
CA ASN A 289 18.03 -16.24 -6.00
C ASN A 289 19.31 -17.04 -5.68
N ILE A 290 20.24 -16.36 -5.02
CA ILE A 290 21.51 -16.95 -4.57
C ILE A 290 21.31 -17.46 -3.14
N PRO A 291 21.96 -18.59 -2.77
CA PRO A 291 21.86 -19.09 -1.41
C PRO A 291 22.23 -18.03 -0.36
N TRP A 292 21.41 -17.92 0.69
CA TRP A 292 21.53 -16.87 1.72
C TRP A 292 22.85 -16.92 2.52
N HIS A 293 23.55 -18.06 2.53
CA HIS A 293 24.88 -18.21 3.14
C HIS A 293 26.02 -17.57 2.31
N ASN A 294 25.75 -17.09 1.09
CA ASN A 294 26.75 -16.45 0.25
C ASN A 294 27.20 -15.12 0.87
N ILE A 295 28.48 -15.01 1.23
CA ILE A 295 28.99 -13.84 1.98
C ILE A 295 28.86 -12.53 1.20
N THR A 296 29.11 -12.56 -0.12
CA THR A 296 28.96 -11.40 -1.00
C THR A 296 27.52 -10.93 -1.05
N PHE A 297 26.55 -11.86 -1.05
CA PHE A 297 25.14 -11.50 -1.02
C PHE A 297 24.73 -10.94 0.35
N GLN A 298 25.21 -11.51 1.45
CA GLN A 298 24.97 -10.95 2.79
C GLN A 298 25.52 -9.53 2.93
N ASP A 299 26.72 -9.27 2.41
CA ASP A 299 27.32 -7.94 2.45
C ASP A 299 26.58 -6.95 1.55
N LEU A 300 26.09 -7.40 0.39
CA LEU A 300 25.18 -6.59 -0.42
C LEU A 300 23.89 -6.24 0.33
N ILE A 301 23.24 -7.22 0.98
CA ILE A 301 22.02 -6.99 1.76
C ILE A 301 22.27 -5.96 2.87
N LYS A 302 23.38 -6.08 3.60
CA LYS A 302 23.76 -5.09 4.64
C LYS A 302 23.95 -3.70 4.04
N ARG A 303 24.66 -3.60 2.92
CA ARG A 303 24.85 -2.33 2.19
C ARG A 303 23.52 -1.73 1.74
N ILE A 304 22.57 -2.53 1.24
CA ILE A 304 21.22 -2.04 0.91
C ILE A 304 20.55 -1.47 2.16
N GLY A 305 20.68 -2.16 3.30
CA GLY A 305 20.14 -1.74 4.60
C GLY A 305 20.76 -0.46 5.20
N ASP A 306 21.83 0.06 4.62
CA ASP A 306 22.41 1.37 4.95
C ASP A 306 21.73 2.52 4.18
N TYR A 307 21.09 2.22 3.04
CA TYR A 307 20.46 3.22 2.16
C TYR A 307 18.93 3.13 2.14
N ALA A 308 18.35 1.94 2.29
CA ALA A 308 16.91 1.70 2.20
C ALA A 308 16.42 0.84 3.37
N ALA A 309 15.12 0.94 3.65
CA ALA A 309 14.50 -0.03 4.55
C ALA A 309 14.50 -1.42 3.91
N LEU A 310 14.62 -2.46 4.74
CA LEU A 310 14.60 -3.84 4.27
C LEU A 310 13.31 -4.54 4.68
N GLY A 311 12.75 -5.30 3.74
CA GLY A 311 11.67 -6.26 3.97
C GLY A 311 12.04 -7.64 3.47
N ILE A 312 11.33 -8.65 3.95
CA ILE A 312 11.43 -10.00 3.39
C ILE A 312 10.60 -10.06 2.10
N HIS A 313 11.09 -10.79 1.10
CA HIS A 313 10.33 -11.18 -0.08
C HIS A 313 10.04 -12.69 0.00
N PRO A 314 8.95 -13.14 0.68
CA PRO A 314 8.73 -14.56 0.88
C PRO A 314 8.60 -15.30 -0.45
N SER A 315 9.26 -16.46 -0.54
CA SER A 315 9.41 -17.22 -1.77
C SER A 315 8.10 -17.72 -2.36
N TYR A 316 8.11 -18.07 -3.65
CA TYR A 316 6.91 -18.46 -4.40
C TYR A 316 6.13 -19.60 -3.74
N GLU A 317 6.84 -20.60 -3.20
CA GLU A 317 6.23 -21.76 -2.56
C GLU A 317 5.89 -21.52 -1.08
N SER A 318 6.45 -20.49 -0.44
CA SER A 318 6.20 -20.18 0.98
C SER A 318 4.74 -19.89 1.30
N TRP A 319 3.95 -19.48 0.30
CA TRP A 319 2.52 -19.21 0.43
C TRP A 319 1.72 -20.40 1.03
N ALA A 320 2.16 -21.64 0.76
CA ALA A 320 1.51 -22.87 1.25
C ALA A 320 2.14 -23.39 2.55
N TYR A 321 3.29 -22.84 2.96
CA TYR A 321 4.09 -23.37 4.06
C TYR A 321 4.56 -22.23 4.98
N PRO A 322 3.78 -21.88 6.02
CA PRO A 322 4.12 -20.82 6.98
C PRO A 322 5.52 -20.96 7.60
N GLU A 323 6.00 -22.19 7.82
CA GLU A 323 7.34 -22.44 8.36
C GLU A 323 8.46 -21.94 7.42
N ARG A 324 8.25 -21.96 6.09
CA ARG A 324 9.21 -21.38 5.14
C ARG A 324 9.26 -19.87 5.26
N VAL A 325 8.12 -19.21 5.41
CA VAL A 325 8.06 -17.75 5.65
C VAL A 325 8.83 -17.40 6.92
N LYS A 326 8.63 -18.16 8.00
CA LYS A 326 9.35 -17.99 9.27
C LYS A 326 10.86 -18.17 9.13
N GLU A 327 11.27 -19.20 8.40
CA GLU A 327 12.68 -19.46 8.11
C GLU A 327 13.30 -18.31 7.32
N GLU A 328 12.67 -17.86 6.25
CA GLU A 328 13.12 -16.77 5.39
C GLU A 328 13.23 -15.44 6.15
N ILE A 329 12.25 -15.14 7.02
CA ILE A 329 12.31 -14.01 7.97
C ILE A 329 13.53 -14.14 8.89
N SER A 330 13.76 -15.34 9.43
CA SER A 330 14.88 -15.61 10.34
C SER A 330 16.24 -15.45 9.63
N ARG A 331 16.34 -15.85 8.37
CA ARG A 331 17.53 -15.67 7.53
C ARG A 331 17.85 -14.17 7.35
N LEU A 332 16.87 -13.34 6.98
CA LEU A 332 17.08 -11.90 6.82
C LEU A 332 17.44 -11.23 8.15
N SER A 333 16.77 -11.64 9.24
CA SER A 333 17.07 -11.14 10.58
C SER A 333 18.50 -11.49 11.01
N ALA A 334 18.97 -12.71 10.73
CA ALA A 334 20.33 -13.15 11.04
C ALA A 334 21.40 -12.36 10.27
N ILE A 335 21.15 -12.07 8.98
CA ILE A 335 22.07 -11.31 8.12
C ILE A 335 22.19 -9.85 8.58
N THR A 336 21.05 -9.23 8.90
CA THR A 336 20.97 -7.79 9.21
C THR A 336 21.12 -7.47 10.69
N ARG A 337 21.01 -8.48 11.57
CA ARG A 337 20.93 -8.34 13.03
C ARG A 337 19.81 -7.40 13.49
N ARG A 338 18.70 -7.38 12.74
CA ARG A 338 17.52 -6.54 13.00
C ARG A 338 16.25 -7.37 12.92
N ASN A 339 15.19 -6.89 13.56
CA ASN A 339 13.86 -7.45 13.38
C ASN A 339 13.36 -7.13 11.97
N VAL A 340 12.73 -8.11 11.32
CA VAL A 340 12.12 -7.93 10.00
C VAL A 340 10.64 -7.66 10.22
N LEU A 341 10.18 -6.48 9.82
CA LEU A 341 8.81 -6.02 10.07
C LEU A 341 8.00 -5.82 8.78
N LYS A 342 8.66 -5.88 7.62
CA LYS A 342 8.08 -5.57 6.30
C LYS A 342 8.09 -6.81 5.43
N SER A 343 7.04 -7.02 4.64
CA SER A 343 6.92 -8.13 3.70
C SER A 343 6.33 -7.68 2.36
N ARG A 344 6.71 -8.36 1.28
CA ARG A 344 5.99 -8.39 0.00
C ARG A 344 6.08 -9.79 -0.58
N GLN A 345 4.97 -10.41 -0.97
CA GLN A 345 4.98 -11.78 -1.50
C GLN A 345 5.59 -11.85 -2.90
N HIS A 346 6.47 -12.82 -3.14
CA HIS A 346 6.96 -13.09 -4.50
C HIS A 346 5.80 -13.48 -5.42
N PHE A 347 5.84 -12.98 -6.65
CA PHE A 347 4.73 -13.05 -7.62
C PHE A 347 3.42 -12.40 -7.14
N LEU A 348 3.43 -11.60 -6.07
CA LEU A 348 2.23 -11.01 -5.47
C LEU A 348 1.16 -12.05 -5.07
N ARG A 349 1.62 -13.25 -4.66
CA ARG A 349 0.73 -14.35 -4.28
C ARG A 349 0.10 -14.09 -2.93
N LEU A 350 -1.11 -13.55 -2.98
CA LEU A 350 -1.89 -13.17 -1.82
C LEU A 350 -3.17 -13.99 -1.76
N SER A 351 -3.40 -14.67 -0.64
CA SER A 351 -4.62 -15.42 -0.36
C SER A 351 -5.21 -14.97 0.98
N PHE A 352 -6.45 -14.49 0.94
CA PHE A 352 -7.17 -14.06 2.12
C PHE A 352 -7.88 -15.24 2.80
N PRO A 353 -7.90 -15.28 4.14
CA PRO A 353 -7.10 -14.47 5.08
C PRO A 353 -5.70 -15.07 5.37
N THR A 354 -5.40 -16.26 4.82
CA THR A 354 -4.26 -17.11 5.18
C THR A 354 -2.90 -16.41 5.15
N THR A 355 -2.58 -15.69 4.06
CA THR A 355 -1.28 -15.02 3.91
C THR A 355 -1.09 -13.95 4.98
N TYR A 356 -2.09 -13.09 5.20
CA TYR A 356 -1.99 -11.99 6.18
C TYR A 356 -2.04 -12.46 7.63
N ARG A 357 -2.79 -13.53 7.93
CA ARG A 357 -2.69 -14.21 9.23
C ARG A 357 -1.28 -14.75 9.47
N THR A 358 -0.69 -15.41 8.48
CA THR A 358 0.68 -15.94 8.57
C THR A 358 1.68 -14.83 8.87
N LEU A 359 1.65 -13.73 8.11
CA LEU A 359 2.52 -12.57 8.34
C LEU A 359 2.32 -11.97 9.74
N THR A 360 1.08 -11.76 10.15
CA THR A 360 0.75 -11.20 11.48
C THR A 360 1.28 -12.08 12.61
N ASN A 361 1.10 -13.40 12.50
CA ASN A 361 1.56 -14.38 13.50
C ASN A 361 3.09 -14.45 13.60
N LEU A 362 3.78 -14.16 12.50
CA LEU A 362 5.25 -14.10 12.44
C LEU A 362 5.81 -12.72 12.82
N GLY A 363 4.97 -11.80 13.27
CA GLY A 363 5.39 -10.49 13.78
C GLY A 363 5.62 -9.42 12.71
N ILE A 364 5.32 -9.70 11.44
CA ILE A 364 5.32 -8.69 10.37
C ILE A 364 4.25 -7.64 10.67
N LYS A 365 4.60 -6.37 10.46
CA LYS A 365 3.76 -5.20 10.74
C LYS A 365 3.30 -4.51 9.48
N GLU A 366 4.01 -4.67 8.37
CA GLU A 366 3.73 -3.98 7.12
C GLU A 366 3.80 -4.94 5.94
N ASP A 367 2.75 -4.96 5.11
CA ASP A 367 2.71 -5.70 3.86
C ASP A 367 2.54 -4.75 2.67
N TYR A 368 3.30 -5.03 1.61
CA TYR A 368 3.35 -4.22 0.39
C TYR A 368 2.91 -5.00 -0.85
N THR A 369 2.09 -6.04 -0.66
CA THR A 369 1.65 -6.97 -1.70
C THR A 369 0.35 -6.51 -2.40
N MET A 370 -0.40 -5.58 -1.78
CA MET A 370 -1.72 -5.15 -2.26
C MET A 370 -1.67 -4.33 -3.55
N GLY A 371 -1.61 -5.03 -4.68
CA GLY A 371 -1.78 -4.49 -6.03
C GLY A 371 -2.06 -5.63 -7.01
N PHE A 372 -2.22 -5.30 -8.29
CA PHE A 372 -2.43 -6.28 -9.34
C PHE A 372 -1.12 -6.62 -10.03
N ALA A 373 -1.00 -7.88 -10.46
CA ALA A 373 0.16 -8.34 -11.22
C ALA A 373 0.06 -8.01 -12.71
N ALA A 374 -1.15 -8.13 -13.28
CA ALA A 374 -1.38 -8.06 -14.72
C ALA A 374 -2.06 -6.75 -15.17
N ASP A 375 -2.35 -5.84 -14.24
CA ASP A 375 -2.94 -4.52 -14.53
C ASP A 375 -2.43 -3.49 -13.53
N PHE A 376 -2.53 -2.20 -13.84
CA PHE A 376 -2.16 -1.11 -12.95
C PHE A 376 -3.39 -0.50 -12.27
N GLY A 377 -3.17 0.22 -11.17
CA GLY A 377 -4.21 0.86 -10.38
C GLY A 377 -4.29 0.33 -8.95
N PHE A 378 -5.36 0.67 -8.25
CA PHE A 378 -5.53 0.49 -6.83
C PHE A 378 -6.42 -0.72 -6.54
N ARG A 379 -5.80 -1.89 -6.28
CA ARG A 379 -6.53 -3.14 -6.02
C ARG A 379 -7.59 -3.03 -4.92
N ALA A 380 -7.30 -2.30 -3.85
CA ALA A 380 -8.23 -2.07 -2.75
C ALA A 380 -9.05 -0.76 -2.89
N GLY A 381 -9.03 -0.12 -4.06
CA GLY A 381 -9.67 1.17 -4.32
C GLY A 381 -9.09 2.34 -3.51
N ILE A 382 -7.93 2.15 -2.87
CA ILE A 382 -7.32 3.09 -1.94
C ILE A 382 -5.82 3.20 -2.22
N CYS A 383 -5.26 4.40 -2.11
CA CYS A 383 -3.83 4.68 -2.25
C CYS A 383 -3.15 5.07 -0.92
N SER A 384 -3.90 5.15 0.17
CA SER A 384 -3.38 5.42 1.51
C SER A 384 -3.18 4.11 2.29
N PRO A 385 -2.13 4.00 3.11
CA PRO A 385 -1.93 2.82 3.94
C PRO A 385 -3.03 2.64 4.99
N TYR A 386 -3.51 1.40 5.18
CA TYR A 386 -4.63 1.06 6.06
C TYR A 386 -4.38 -0.26 6.79
N TYR A 387 -5.10 -0.55 7.87
CA TYR A 387 -4.93 -1.82 8.59
C TYR A 387 -5.77 -2.94 7.99
N PHE A 388 -5.23 -4.15 7.93
CA PHE A 388 -6.00 -5.31 7.47
C PHE A 388 -7.12 -5.66 8.47
N TYR A 389 -8.35 -5.75 7.95
CA TYR A 389 -9.50 -6.29 8.66
C TYR A 389 -9.73 -7.74 8.22
N ASP A 390 -9.66 -8.67 9.17
CA ASP A 390 -9.92 -10.08 8.96
C ASP A 390 -11.44 -10.31 8.98
N LEU A 391 -12.04 -10.50 7.79
CA LEU A 391 -13.49 -10.63 7.63
C LEU A 391 -14.05 -11.87 8.32
N GLU A 392 -13.34 -12.99 8.27
CA GLU A 392 -13.76 -14.23 8.93
C GLU A 392 -13.75 -14.10 10.46
N GLN A 393 -12.80 -13.34 11.03
CA GLN A 393 -12.69 -13.12 12.47
C GLN A 393 -13.40 -11.86 12.96
N GLU A 394 -13.97 -11.06 12.05
CA GLU A 394 -14.64 -9.78 12.34
C GLU A 394 -13.80 -8.85 13.23
N ARG A 395 -12.51 -8.69 12.88
CA ARG A 395 -11.60 -7.85 13.65
C ARG A 395 -10.51 -7.19 12.81
N ILE A 396 -10.14 -5.98 13.22
CA ILE A 396 -8.92 -5.32 12.77
C ILE A 396 -7.68 -6.06 13.29
N THR A 397 -6.63 -6.14 12.48
CA THR A 397 -5.33 -6.70 12.85
C THR A 397 -4.28 -5.61 12.98
N GLY A 398 -3.11 -5.94 13.53
CA GLY A 398 -1.96 -5.03 13.61
C GLY A 398 -1.11 -4.96 12.33
N LEU A 399 -1.55 -5.58 11.23
CA LEU A 399 -0.85 -5.58 9.95
C LEU A 399 -1.32 -4.40 9.11
N ARG A 400 -0.41 -3.49 8.76
CA ARG A 400 -0.67 -2.33 7.91
C ARG A 400 -0.35 -2.67 6.45
N ILE A 401 -1.29 -2.37 5.57
CA ILE A 401 -1.22 -2.64 4.14
C ILE A 401 -0.82 -1.36 3.41
N PHE A 402 0.18 -1.48 2.54
CA PHE A 402 0.70 -0.42 1.69
C PHE A 402 0.40 -0.77 0.23
N PRO A 403 -0.74 -0.31 -0.32
CA PRO A 403 -1.12 -0.62 -1.68
C PRO A 403 -0.20 0.09 -2.69
N PHE A 404 0.24 -0.61 -3.73
CA PHE A 404 1.06 -0.04 -4.79
C PHE A 404 0.24 0.20 -6.06
N ALA A 405 0.60 1.25 -6.80
CA ALA A 405 -0.16 1.71 -7.97
C ALA A 405 0.21 0.93 -9.23
N PHE A 406 1.49 0.56 -9.40
CA PHE A 406 1.95 -0.24 -10.53
C PHE A 406 3.24 -1.00 -10.22
N MET A 407 3.49 -2.02 -11.01
CA MET A 407 4.78 -2.71 -11.14
C MET A 407 5.29 -2.51 -12.57
N GLU A 408 6.57 -2.22 -12.74
CA GLU A 408 7.16 -1.99 -14.06
C GLU A 408 7.05 -3.23 -14.96
N GLY A 409 7.18 -4.44 -14.39
CA GLY A 409 6.91 -5.71 -15.07
C GLY A 409 5.45 -5.84 -15.56
N THR A 410 4.47 -5.23 -14.88
CA THR A 410 3.08 -5.16 -15.37
C THR A 410 2.99 -4.37 -16.66
N LEU A 411 3.52 -3.14 -16.63
CA LEU A 411 3.48 -2.24 -17.79
C LEU A 411 4.25 -2.84 -18.97
N LYS A 412 5.38 -3.48 -18.70
CA LYS A 412 6.23 -4.08 -19.72
C LYS A 412 5.72 -5.41 -20.25
N ASP A 413 5.61 -6.41 -19.39
CA ASP A 413 5.51 -7.81 -19.81
C ASP A 413 4.05 -8.26 -19.96
N TYR A 414 3.15 -7.71 -19.13
CA TYR A 414 1.71 -8.02 -19.24
C TYR A 414 1.01 -7.13 -20.26
N LEU A 415 1.28 -5.82 -20.23
CA LEU A 415 0.61 -4.85 -21.10
C LEU A 415 1.39 -4.50 -22.37
N SER A 416 2.65 -4.97 -22.51
CA SER A 416 3.50 -4.73 -23.69
C SER A 416 3.68 -3.25 -24.05
N LEU A 417 3.69 -2.36 -23.05
CA LEU A 417 3.84 -0.93 -23.27
C LEU A 417 5.28 -0.54 -23.63
N SER A 418 5.42 0.46 -24.50
CA SER A 418 6.71 1.13 -24.70
C SER A 418 7.11 1.96 -23.47
N PRO A 419 8.39 2.32 -23.30
CA PRO A 419 8.83 3.24 -22.26
C PRO A 419 8.02 4.55 -22.22
N GLU A 420 7.69 5.12 -23.38
CA GLU A 420 6.91 6.36 -23.50
C GLU A 420 5.46 6.17 -23.04
N GLN A 421 4.82 5.07 -23.44
CA GLN A 421 3.46 4.74 -22.99
C GLN A 421 3.43 4.48 -21.48
N ALA A 422 4.44 3.79 -20.94
CA ALA A 422 4.56 3.55 -19.51
C ALA A 422 4.69 4.85 -18.71
N MET A 423 5.48 5.83 -19.20
CA MET A 423 5.56 7.16 -18.57
C MET A 423 4.21 7.86 -18.54
N GLN A 424 3.42 7.82 -19.61
CA GLN A 424 2.08 8.44 -19.64
C GLN A 424 1.12 7.82 -18.62
N VAL A 425 1.16 6.49 -18.47
CA VAL A 425 0.36 5.77 -17.46
C VAL A 425 0.80 6.17 -16.05
N ILE A 426 2.10 6.14 -15.77
CA ILE A 426 2.66 6.51 -14.47
C ILE A 426 2.31 7.96 -14.11
N ASP A 427 2.41 8.86 -15.08
CA ASP A 427 2.06 10.27 -14.94
C ASP A 427 0.60 10.46 -14.52
N THR A 428 -0.31 9.70 -15.14
CA THR A 428 -1.74 9.72 -14.80
C THR A 428 -1.95 9.23 -13.37
N LEU A 429 -1.33 8.12 -12.98
CA LEU A 429 -1.45 7.57 -11.63
C LEU A 429 -0.89 8.53 -10.56
N ILE A 430 0.24 9.20 -10.82
CA ILE A 430 0.78 10.22 -9.91
C ILE A 430 -0.24 11.34 -9.70
N LEU A 431 -0.86 11.84 -10.78
CA LEU A 431 -1.88 12.88 -10.70
C LEU A 431 -3.12 12.43 -9.92
N GLU A 432 -3.61 11.21 -10.14
CA GLU A 432 -4.74 10.67 -9.37
C GLU A 432 -4.44 10.59 -7.87
N VAL A 433 -3.23 10.17 -7.48
CA VAL A 433 -2.85 10.15 -6.05
C VAL A 433 -2.70 11.56 -5.48
N LYS A 434 -2.19 12.51 -6.25
CA LYS A 434 -2.07 13.92 -5.83
C LYS A 434 -3.44 14.57 -5.59
N LYS A 435 -4.46 14.27 -6.41
CA LYS A 435 -5.83 14.79 -6.21
C LYS A 435 -6.40 14.49 -4.83
N VAL A 436 -5.98 13.37 -4.23
CA VAL A 436 -6.44 12.91 -2.92
C VAL A 436 -5.40 13.02 -1.82
N ASN A 437 -4.24 13.65 -2.10
CA ASN A 437 -3.08 13.72 -1.23
C ASN A 437 -2.69 12.37 -0.60
N GLY A 438 -2.73 11.31 -1.42
CA GLY A 438 -2.47 9.93 -0.98
C GLY A 438 -0.99 9.56 -0.95
N THR A 439 -0.71 8.26 -0.90
CA THR A 439 0.65 7.72 -0.99
C THR A 439 0.85 7.00 -2.32
N PHE A 440 1.70 7.55 -3.19
CA PHE A 440 2.07 6.91 -4.44
C PHE A 440 3.19 5.92 -4.17
N ILE A 441 2.93 4.63 -4.37
CA ILE A 441 3.91 3.56 -4.19
C ILE A 441 4.13 2.85 -5.53
N SER A 442 5.39 2.77 -5.95
CA SER A 442 5.81 2.06 -7.17
C SER A 442 6.62 0.80 -6.82
N LEU A 443 6.43 -0.27 -7.59
CA LEU A 443 7.18 -1.52 -7.49
C LEU A 443 8.13 -1.63 -8.69
N TRP A 444 9.42 -1.84 -8.40
CA TRP A 444 10.47 -2.09 -9.38
C TRP A 444 11.27 -3.32 -8.98
N HIS A 445 12.01 -3.90 -9.91
CA HIS A 445 13.02 -4.94 -9.68
C HIS A 445 14.38 -4.35 -9.99
N ASN A 446 15.43 -4.75 -9.27
CA ASN A 446 16.77 -4.22 -9.54
C ASN A 446 17.18 -4.42 -11.01
N GLU A 447 16.84 -5.57 -11.60
CA GLU A 447 17.17 -5.88 -12.99
C GLU A 447 16.54 -4.93 -14.01
N SER A 448 15.40 -4.29 -13.72
CA SER A 448 14.76 -3.38 -14.67
C SER A 448 15.49 -2.05 -14.85
N LEU A 449 16.42 -1.75 -13.94
CA LEU A 449 17.33 -0.60 -14.05
C LEU A 449 18.57 -0.89 -14.90
N SER A 450 18.72 -2.11 -15.45
CA SER A 450 19.94 -2.50 -16.17
C SER A 450 20.11 -1.76 -17.49
N ASP A 451 18.99 -1.32 -18.09
CA ASP A 451 18.94 -0.72 -19.43
C ASP A 451 19.50 -1.64 -20.53
N THR A 452 19.39 -2.96 -20.34
CA THR A 452 19.91 -3.99 -21.26
C THR A 452 18.84 -5.01 -21.63
N GLY A 453 18.98 -5.64 -22.81
CA GLY A 453 18.09 -6.71 -23.24
C GLY A 453 16.64 -6.23 -23.29
N ARG A 454 15.74 -6.92 -22.58
CA ARG A 454 14.33 -6.50 -22.52
C ARG A 454 14.14 -5.15 -21.82
N TRP A 455 15.04 -4.74 -20.93
CA TRP A 455 14.88 -3.56 -20.08
C TRP A 455 15.42 -2.25 -20.68
N VAL A 456 15.84 -2.26 -21.96
CA VAL A 456 16.26 -1.03 -22.67
C VAL A 456 15.15 0.03 -22.61
N GLY A 457 15.51 1.24 -22.19
CA GLY A 457 14.64 2.40 -21.99
C GLY A 457 13.97 2.49 -20.62
N TRP A 458 13.95 1.41 -19.81
CA TRP A 458 13.18 1.36 -18.56
C TRP A 458 13.84 2.10 -17.40
N LYS A 459 15.17 2.21 -17.39
CA LYS A 459 15.87 3.08 -16.46
C LYS A 459 15.38 4.54 -16.56
N ARG A 460 15.21 5.03 -17.79
CA ARG A 460 14.68 6.38 -18.06
C ARG A 460 13.24 6.54 -17.57
N VAL A 461 12.42 5.49 -17.64
CA VAL A 461 11.06 5.49 -17.06
C VAL A 461 11.12 5.69 -15.55
N CYS A 462 12.02 4.96 -14.86
CA CYS A 462 12.21 5.12 -13.42
C CYS A 462 12.69 6.53 -13.07
N ASP A 463 13.69 7.04 -13.80
CA ASP A 463 14.22 8.40 -13.62
C ASP A 463 13.11 9.46 -13.76
N ALA A 464 12.31 9.39 -14.83
CA ALA A 464 11.21 10.32 -15.09
C ALA A 464 10.13 10.27 -14.01
N MET A 465 9.76 9.06 -13.57
CA MET A 465 8.82 8.86 -12.47
C MET A 465 9.34 9.49 -11.18
N ILE A 466 10.61 9.29 -10.82
CA ILE A 466 11.18 9.85 -9.59
C ILE A 466 11.14 11.39 -9.66
N GLU A 467 11.50 11.98 -10.79
CA GLU A 467 11.48 13.43 -10.96
C GLU A 467 10.06 14.00 -10.82
N LYS A 468 9.06 13.42 -11.50
CA LYS A 468 7.67 13.91 -11.42
C LYS A 468 6.99 13.58 -10.09
N GLY A 469 7.23 12.38 -9.57
CA GLY A 469 6.59 11.86 -8.38
C GLY A 469 7.04 12.57 -7.11
N ARG A 470 8.28 13.06 -7.03
CA ARG A 470 8.76 13.78 -5.84
C ARG A 470 8.31 15.24 -5.76
N GLU A 471 7.86 15.83 -6.87
CA GLU A 471 7.33 17.19 -6.89
C GLU A 471 6.06 17.22 -6.03
N SER A 472 6.00 18.11 -5.04
CA SER A 472 4.80 18.27 -4.18
C SER A 472 3.72 19.03 -4.91
#